data_AF-A0A6J5ALJ4-F1
#
_entry.id   AF-A0A6J5ALJ4-F1
#
_cell.length_a   1.000
_cell.length_b   1.000
_cell.length_c   1.000
_cell.angle_alpha   90.00
_cell.angle_beta   90.00
_cell.angle_gamma   90.00
#
_symmetry.space_group_name_H-M   'P 1'
#
loop_
_entity.id
_entity.type
_entity.pdbx_description
1 polymer ?
#
loop_
_entity_poly.entity_id
_entity_poly.type
_entity_poly.pdbx_seq_one_letter_code
_entity_poly.pdbx_strand_id
1 'polypeptide(L)'
;MACVDSARLTFTNQRIRRAGGDVDEVQRRKNRNKSKIRARVEHVFAVVKRLWGFTKVRYRGLAKNANRAFVALALANVYLSRRQLMASIRP
;
A
#
# COMPACT_ATOMS: atom_id res chain seq x y z
N MET A 1 36.76 -4.44 5.99
CA MET A 1 35.92 -3.62 5.08
C MET A 1 34.59 -4.33 4.88
N ALA A 2 33.75 -4.36 5.91
CA ALA A 2 32.46 -5.04 5.91
C ALA A 2 31.40 -4.04 5.39
N CYS A 3 30.92 -4.26 4.17
CA CYS A 3 29.82 -3.49 3.62
C CYS A 3 28.60 -4.39 3.39
N VAL A 4 27.48 -3.93 3.95
CA VAL A 4 26.08 -4.24 3.63
C VAL A 4 25.43 -5.43 4.35
N ASP A 5 25.43 -5.38 5.69
CA ASP A 5 24.33 -5.93 6.49
C ASP A 5 23.43 -4.80 7.02
N SER A 6 22.69 -4.18 6.11
CA SER A 6 21.62 -3.26 6.47
C SER A 6 20.34 -3.64 5.73
N ALA A 7 19.84 -4.83 6.03
CA ALA A 7 18.43 -5.16 5.87
C ALA A 7 17.58 -4.46 6.94
N ARG A 8 17.77 -3.14 7.10
CA ARG A 8 16.88 -2.29 7.90
C ARG A 8 15.62 -2.09 7.07
N LEU A 9 14.50 -2.64 7.56
CA LEU A 9 13.10 -2.15 7.49
C LEU A 9 12.64 -1.31 6.27
N THR A 10 13.24 -1.45 5.10
CA THR A 10 12.95 -0.60 3.95
C THR A 10 12.11 -1.39 2.98
N PHE A 11 10.93 -0.87 2.69
CA PHE A 11 9.97 -1.44 1.73
C PHE A 11 10.45 -1.31 0.26
N THR A 12 11.75 -1.18 0.04
CA THR A 12 12.39 -1.04 -1.27
C THR A 12 12.57 -2.42 -1.91
N ASN A 13 12.32 -2.49 -3.22
CA ASN A 13 12.65 -3.70 -3.99
C ASN A 13 14.15 -3.75 -4.21
N GLN A 14 14.78 -4.89 -3.91
CA GLN A 14 16.19 -5.08 -4.24
C GLN A 14 16.30 -5.27 -5.75
N ARG A 15 16.92 -4.31 -6.43
CA ARG A 15 17.20 -4.37 -7.88
C ARG A 15 18.53 -5.08 -8.10
N ILE A 16 18.52 -6.07 -8.99
CA ILE A 16 19.76 -6.68 -9.48
C ILE A 16 20.27 -5.80 -10.62
N ARG A 17 21.49 -5.27 -10.48
CA ARG A 17 22.09 -4.31 -11.43
C ARG A 17 22.88 -4.96 -12.57
N ARG A 18 23.12 -6.28 -12.51
CA ARG A 18 23.91 -7.01 -13.51
C ARG A 18 23.00 -7.88 -14.39
N ALA A 19 23.07 -7.66 -15.70
CA ALA A 19 22.48 -8.54 -16.71
C ALA A 19 23.26 -9.86 -16.69
N GLY A 20 22.83 -10.82 -15.86
CA GLY A 20 23.49 -12.14 -15.72
C GLY A 20 23.69 -12.63 -14.29
N GLY A 21 23.23 -11.92 -13.26
CA GLY A 21 23.24 -12.44 -11.90
C GLY A 21 22.09 -13.41 -11.66
N ASP A 22 22.37 -14.61 -11.16
CA ASP A 22 21.36 -15.56 -10.69
C ASP A 22 20.42 -14.86 -9.72
N VAL A 23 19.15 -14.80 -10.11
CA VAL A 23 18.14 -14.17 -9.27
C VAL A 23 17.68 -15.23 -8.28
N ASP A 24 18.24 -15.16 -7.07
CA ASP A 24 17.77 -15.96 -5.94
C ASP A 24 16.23 -15.93 -5.88
N GLU A 25 15.61 -17.11 -5.94
CA GLU A 25 14.17 -17.26 -5.96
C GLU A 25 13.52 -16.69 -4.70
N VAL A 26 14.24 -16.77 -3.58
CA VAL A 26 13.81 -16.20 -2.30
C VAL A 26 13.72 -14.67 -2.40
N GLN A 27 14.72 -14.02 -3.00
CA GLN A 27 14.71 -12.58 -3.27
C GLN A 27 13.58 -12.17 -4.24
N ARG A 28 13.33 -12.96 -5.30
CA ARG A 28 12.18 -12.77 -6.21
C ARG A 28 10.87 -12.80 -5.45
N ARG A 29 10.65 -13.81 -4.61
CA ARG A 29 9.42 -13.97 -3.82
C ARG A 29 9.21 -12.82 -2.84
N LYS A 30 10.27 -12.40 -2.14
CA LYS A 30 10.24 -11.23 -1.24
C LYS A 30 9.84 -9.95 -2.01
N ASN A 31 10.44 -9.70 -3.17
CA ASN A 31 10.11 -8.56 -4.00
C ASN A 31 8.66 -8.59 -4.53
N ARG A 32 8.15 -9.76 -4.93
CA ARG A 32 6.74 -9.93 -5.34
C ARG A 32 5.78 -9.57 -4.20
N ASN A 33 6.04 -10.05 -2.98
CA ASN A 33 5.20 -9.72 -1.81
C ASN A 33 5.23 -8.22 -1.51
N LYS A 34 6.40 -7.58 -1.53
CA LYS A 34 6.54 -6.12 -1.37
C LYS A 34 5.73 -5.36 -2.43
N SER A 35 5.83 -5.74 -3.69
CA SER A 35 5.07 -5.13 -4.79
C SER A 35 3.56 -5.35 -4.64
N LYS A 36 3.12 -6.55 -4.24
CA LYS A 36 1.70 -6.87 -4.01
C LYS A 36 1.10 -6.00 -2.90
N ILE A 37 1.84 -5.81 -1.81
CA ILE A 37 1.40 -4.95 -0.71
C ILE A 37 1.35 -3.49 -1.17
N ARG A 38 2.37 -3.00 -1.89
CA ARG A 38 2.37 -1.64 -2.45
C ARG A 38 1.16 -1.38 -3.34
N ALA A 39 0.88 -2.27 -4.29
CA ALA A 39 -0.27 -2.11 -5.19
C ALA A 39 -1.60 -1.99 -4.44
N ARG A 40 -1.80 -2.77 -3.37
CA ARG A 40 -3.00 -2.67 -2.52
C ARG A 40 -3.08 -1.32 -1.81
N VAL A 41 -1.98 -0.88 -1.21
CA VAL A 41 -1.92 0.38 -0.46
C VAL A 41 -2.09 1.59 -1.38
N GLU A 42 -1.40 1.61 -2.52
CA GLU A 42 -1.55 2.64 -3.55
C GLU A 42 -3.00 2.74 -4.03
N HIS A 43 -3.68 1.61 -4.21
CA HIS A 43 -5.08 1.59 -4.60
C HIS A 43 -6.00 2.21 -3.52
N VAL A 44 -5.83 1.87 -2.24
CA VAL A 44 -6.56 2.49 -1.12
C VAL A 44 -6.36 4.00 -1.13
N PHE A 45 -5.11 4.47 -1.23
CA PHE A 45 -4.80 5.89 -1.27
C PHE A 45 -5.34 6.58 -2.52
N ALA A 46 -5.37 5.90 -3.67
CA ALA A 46 -5.97 6.42 -4.88
C ALA A 46 -7.48 6.61 -4.71
N VAL A 47 -8.19 5.65 -4.10
CA VAL A 47 -9.61 5.78 -3.75
C VAL A 47 -9.83 6.97 -2.83
N VAL A 48 -9.07 7.07 -1.74
CA VAL A 48 -9.21 8.16 -0.77
C VAL A 48 -8.94 9.54 -1.38
N LYS A 49 -7.89 9.67 -2.18
CA LYS A 49 -7.52 10.96 -2.79
C LYS A 49 -8.42 11.33 -3.96
N ARG A 50 -8.79 10.38 -4.83
CA ARG A 50 -9.54 10.65 -6.07
C ARG A 50 -11.05 10.65 -5.85
N LEU A 51 -11.62 9.65 -5.17
CA LEU A 51 -13.07 9.55 -5.00
C LEU A 51 -13.58 10.48 -3.89
N TRP A 52 -12.88 10.56 -2.75
CA TRP A 52 -13.30 11.42 -1.63
C TRP A 52 -12.64 12.80 -1.60
N GLY A 53 -11.82 13.14 -2.61
CA GLY A 53 -11.20 14.46 -2.73
C GLY A 53 -10.31 14.84 -1.55
N PHE A 54 -9.66 13.87 -0.90
CA PHE A 54 -8.74 14.09 0.23
C PHE A 54 -7.35 14.55 -0.26
N THR A 55 -7.29 15.52 -1.18
CA THR A 55 -6.05 16.08 -1.72
C THR A 55 -5.49 17.22 -0.89
N LYS A 56 -6.35 17.94 -0.15
CA LYS A 56 -5.98 19.05 0.74
C LYS A 56 -6.65 18.91 2.12
N VAL A 57 -5.94 19.35 3.15
CA VAL A 57 -6.47 19.49 4.50
C VAL A 57 -7.48 20.63 4.55
N ARG A 58 -8.71 20.35 5.01
CA ARG A 58 -9.82 21.31 5.05
C ARG A 58 -10.01 21.96 6.42
N TYR A 59 -9.65 21.26 7.49
CA TYR A 59 -9.92 21.68 8.86
C TYR A 59 -8.68 22.29 9.53
N ARG A 60 -8.89 23.33 10.32
CA ARG A 60 -7.87 23.87 11.22
C ARG A 60 -7.71 22.93 12.42
N GLY A 61 -6.52 22.37 12.59
CA GLY A 61 -6.17 21.47 13.68
C GLY A 61 -5.94 20.02 13.23
N LEU A 62 -4.86 19.42 13.75
CA LEU A 62 -4.40 18.08 13.36
C LEU A 62 -5.43 16.99 13.72
N ALA A 63 -6.04 17.08 14.90
CA ALA A 63 -7.02 16.11 15.39
C ALA A 63 -8.26 16.03 14.49
N LYS A 64 -8.81 17.18 14.07
CA LYS A 64 -9.99 17.23 13.18
C LYS A 64 -9.67 16.64 11.80
N ASN A 65 -8.47 16.88 11.29
CA ASN A 65 -8.03 16.31 10.03
C ASN A 65 -7.74 14.80 10.13
N ALA A 66 -7.19 14.33 11.25
CA ALA A 66 -6.95 12.91 11.52
C ALA A 66 -8.27 12.13 11.55
N ASN A 67 -9.28 12.63 12.26
CA ASN A 67 -10.61 12.01 12.29
C ASN A 67 -11.22 11.90 10.88
N ARG A 68 -11.10 12.95 10.07
CA ARG A 68 -11.54 12.92 8.67
C ARG A 68 -10.80 11.85 7.86
N ALA A 69 -9.50 11.69 8.08
CA ALA A 69 -8.69 10.66 7.41
C ALA A 69 -9.07 9.24 7.86
N PHE A 70 -9.33 9.02 9.15
CA PHE A 70 -9.76 7.73 9.67
C PHE A 70 -11.10 7.29 9.07
N VAL A 71 -12.08 8.20 9.01
CA VAL A 71 -13.38 7.91 8.39
C VAL A 71 -13.22 7.59 6.90
N ALA A 72 -12.41 8.37 6.17
CA ALA A 72 -12.15 8.09 4.75
C ALA A 72 -11.46 6.73 4.53
N LEU A 73 -10.52 6.35 5.39
CA LEU A 73 -9.86 5.03 5.33
C LEU A 73 -10.82 3.89 5.68
N ALA A 74 -11.69 4.07 6.68
CA ALA A 74 -12.71 3.09 7.02
C ALA A 74 -13.67 2.86 5.84
N LEU A 75 -14.13 3.94 5.21
CA LEU A 75 -14.95 3.86 3.99
C LEU A 75 -14.18 3.19 2.84
N ALA A 76 -12.86 3.43 2.70
CA ALA A 76 -12.02 2.77 1.69
C ALA A 76 -12.07 1.26 1.85
N ASN A 77 -11.92 0.79 3.09
CA ASN A 77 -11.95 -0.64 3.39
C ASN A 77 -13.31 -1.27 3.06
N VAL A 78 -14.42 -0.59 3.38
CA VAL A 78 -15.77 -1.06 2.98
C VAL A 78 -15.92 -1.11 1.46
N TYR A 79 -15.46 -0.07 0.76
CA TYR A 79 -15.51 -0.03 -0.70
C TYR A 79 -14.72 -1.17 -1.36
N LEU A 80 -13.55 -1.50 -0.82
CA LEU A 80 -12.75 -2.64 -1.29
C LEU A 80 -13.41 -3.98 -1.01
N SER A 81 -14.09 -4.12 0.11
CA SER A 81 -14.87 -5.31 0.47
C SER A 81 -16.18 -5.43 -0.31
N ARG A 82 -16.61 -4.41 -1.06
CA ARG A 82 -17.86 -4.39 -1.84
C ARG A 82 -18.04 -5.65 -2.69
N ARG A 83 -16.98 -6.13 -3.35
CA ARG A 83 -17.08 -7.35 -4.19
C ARG A 83 -17.41 -8.60 -3.37
N GLN A 84 -16.88 -8.72 -2.16
CA GLN A 84 -17.15 -9.85 -1.27
C GLN A 84 -18.55 -9.75 -0.66
N LEU A 85 -18.93 -8.55 -0.21
CA LEU A 85 -20.25 -8.28 0.35
C LEU A 85 -21.38 -8.49 -0.68
N MET A 86 -21.19 -8.01 -1.91
CA MET A 86 -22.17 -8.19 -3.00
C MET A 86 -22.20 -9.62 -3.56
N ALA A 87 -21.13 -10.40 -3.38
CA ALA A 87 -21.12 -11.83 -3.71
C ALA A 87 -21.89 -12.64 -2.65
N SER A 88 -21.75 -12.28 -1.37
CA SER A 88 -22.48 -12.91 -0.26
C SER A 88 -23.98 -12.62 -0.26
N ILE A 89 -24.41 -11.50 -0.84
CA ILE A 89 -25.82 -11.08 -0.93
C ILE A 89 -26.52 -11.64 -2.19
N ARG A 90 -25.78 -12.30 -3.07
CA ARG A 90 -26.37 -12.96 -4.25
C ARG A 90 -27.00 -14.29 -3.77
N PRO A 91 -28.33 -14.49 -3.94
CA PRO A 91 -29.00 -15.72 -3.54
C PRO A 91 -28.51 -16.94 -4.33
#